data_AF-A0A067CV13-F1
#
_entry.id   AF-A0A067CV13-F1
#
_cell.length_a   1.000
_cell.length_b   1.000
_cell.length_c   1.000
_cell.angle_alpha   90.00
_cell.angle_beta   90.00
_cell.angle_gamma   90.00
#
_symmetry.space_group_name_H-M   'P 1'
#
loop_
_entity.id
_entity.type
_entity.pdbx_description
1 polymer ?
#
loop_
_entity_poly.entity_id
_entity_poly.type
_entity_poly.pdbx_seq_one_letter_code
_entity_poly.pdbx_strand_id
1 'polypeptide(L)'
;MPNKITTNLLVFALISAIAFLEACRETLVAWLADALDEQDAPTWYDDSDDAKTTYWWSSPKQPDNADDEEVHTECSSEGCAVHDDLDVHAMPSSAEAPFQLKHKTTDLLVDDYICPCGECPWYNLIEAHVAAYRMPLQLKRPVCRVLQAYSTYNEAVGYCSGMVPWALHCVQTCDGNEDTAFAAFVSLCML
;
A
#
# COMPACT_ATOMS: atom_id res chain seq x y z
N MET A 1 -11.65 -39.28 16.06
CA MET A 1 -12.31 -39.54 14.76
C MET A 1 -13.20 -38.34 14.46
N PRO A 2 -12.83 -37.46 13.52
CA PRO A 2 -13.66 -36.30 13.17
C PRO A 2 -15.00 -36.79 12.60
N ASN A 3 -16.09 -36.26 13.14
CA ASN A 3 -17.44 -36.71 12.82
C ASN A 3 -17.75 -36.39 11.35
N LYS A 4 -18.00 -37.42 10.53
CA LYS A 4 -18.39 -37.29 9.10
C LYS A 4 -19.55 -36.30 8.87
N ILE A 5 -20.39 -36.12 9.89
CA ILE A 5 -21.55 -35.21 9.89
C ILE A 5 -21.09 -33.73 9.80
N THR A 6 -20.07 -33.34 10.54
CA THR A 6 -19.52 -31.96 10.51
C THR A 6 -18.86 -31.63 9.18
N THR A 7 -18.19 -32.60 8.56
CA THR A 7 -17.54 -32.40 7.25
C THR A 7 -18.58 -32.18 6.15
N ASN A 8 -19.67 -32.95 6.15
CA ASN A 8 -20.74 -32.79 5.17
C ASN A 8 -21.45 -31.44 5.30
N LEU A 9 -21.77 -31.00 6.53
CA LEU A 9 -22.36 -29.68 6.78
C LEU A 9 -21.49 -28.53 6.27
N LEU A 10 -20.17 -28.64 6.47
CA LEU A 10 -19.22 -27.63 6.00
C LEU A 10 -19.17 -27.58 4.47
N VAL A 11 -19.17 -28.74 3.80
CA VAL A 11 -19.21 -28.81 2.34
C VAL A 11 -20.50 -28.21 1.79
N PHE A 12 -21.65 -28.50 2.39
CA PHE A 12 -22.92 -27.88 1.98
C PHE A 12 -22.90 -26.37 2.17
N ALA A 13 -22.40 -25.87 3.31
CA ALA A 13 -22.28 -24.45 3.57
C ALA A 13 -21.37 -23.75 2.55
N LEU A 14 -20.24 -24.34 2.18
CA LEU A 14 -19.33 -23.80 1.17
C LEU A 14 -19.99 -23.76 -0.21
N ILE A 15 -20.66 -24.83 -0.62
CA ILE A 15 -21.37 -24.87 -1.91
C ILE A 15 -22.47 -23.80 -1.96
N SER A 16 -23.23 -23.64 -0.88
CA SER A 16 -24.25 -22.58 -0.78
C SER A 16 -23.65 -21.18 -0.82
N ALA A 17 -22.51 -20.96 -0.15
CA ALA A 17 -21.82 -19.67 -0.17
C ALA A 17 -21.29 -19.33 -1.58
N ILE A 18 -20.70 -20.30 -2.29
CA ILE A 18 -20.22 -20.12 -3.66
C ILE A 18 -21.37 -19.79 -4.60
N ALA A 19 -22.47 -20.54 -4.55
CA ALA A 19 -23.65 -20.29 -5.38
C ALA A 19 -24.26 -18.90 -5.10
N PHE A 20 -24.26 -18.47 -3.84
CA PHE A 20 -24.72 -17.13 -3.46
C PHE A 20 -23.80 -16.04 -4.02
N LEU A 21 -22.48 -16.21 -3.93
CA LEU A 21 -21.51 -15.27 -4.50
C LEU A 21 -21.64 -15.18 -6.03
N GLU A 22 -21.90 -16.29 -6.72
CA GLU A 22 -22.16 -16.28 -8.17
C GLU A 22 -23.46 -15.53 -8.51
N ALA A 23 -24.54 -15.72 -7.75
CA ALA A 23 -25.78 -14.97 -7.96
C ALA A 23 -25.62 -13.46 -7.67
N CYS A 24 -24.84 -13.12 -6.64
CA CYS A 24 -24.51 -11.72 -6.34
C CYS A 24 -23.64 -11.09 -7.42
N ARG A 25 -22.76 -11.85 -8.08
CA ARG A 25 -21.89 -11.35 -9.16
C ARG A 25 -22.71 -10.77 -10.32
N GLU A 26 -23.73 -11.48 -10.79
CA GLU A 26 -24.56 -10.99 -11.90
C GLU A 26 -25.33 -9.73 -11.52
N THR A 27 -25.84 -9.68 -10.30
CA THR A 27 -26.56 -8.51 -9.76
C THR A 27 -25.62 -7.30 -9.63
N LEU A 28 -24.40 -7.52 -9.13
CA LEU A 28 -23.37 -6.49 -9.02
C LEU A 28 -22.94 -5.96 -10.38
N VAL A 29 -22.77 -6.84 -11.38
CA VAL A 29 -22.40 -6.43 -12.74
C VAL A 29 -23.51 -5.58 -13.38
N ALA A 30 -24.78 -5.96 -13.20
CA ALA A 30 -25.91 -5.19 -13.69
C ALA A 30 -25.98 -3.80 -13.06
N TRP A 31 -25.81 -3.71 -11.73
CA TRP A 31 -25.73 -2.43 -11.01
C TRP A 31 -24.55 -1.57 -11.48
N LEU A 32 -23.39 -2.19 -11.73
CA LEU A 32 -22.21 -1.48 -12.19
C LEU A 32 -22.42 -0.91 -13.61
N ALA A 33 -23.10 -1.65 -14.49
CA ALA A 33 -23.41 -1.22 -15.84
C ALA A 33 -24.40 -0.05 -15.85
N ASP A 34 -25.44 -0.11 -15.01
CA ASP A 34 -26.43 0.97 -14.87
C ASP A 34 -25.78 2.26 -14.32
N ALA A 35 -24.90 2.12 -13.32
CA ALA A 35 -24.13 3.24 -12.77
C ALA A 35 -23.13 3.86 -13.77
N LEU A 36 -22.71 3.12 -14.80
CA LEU A 36 -21.84 3.61 -15.88
C LEU A 36 -22.65 4.29 -16.99
N ASP A 37 -23.86 3.83 -17.30
CA ASP A 37 -24.73 4.40 -18.36
C ASP A 37 -25.26 5.80 -17.99
N GLU A 38 -25.48 6.07 -16.69
CA GLU A 38 -25.82 7.43 -16.22
C GLU A 38 -24.65 8.45 -16.36
N GLN A 39 -23.45 8.01 -16.74
CA GLN A 39 -22.26 8.87 -16.85
C GLN A 39 -22.04 9.48 -18.25
N ASP A 40 -22.81 9.07 -19.26
CA ASP A 40 -22.63 9.47 -20.67
C ASP A 40 -23.61 10.56 -21.14
N ALA A 41 -24.23 11.34 -20.24
CA ALA A 41 -24.95 12.54 -20.64
C ALA A 41 -23.94 13.62 -21.09
N PRO A 42 -23.81 13.93 -22.40
CA PRO A 42 -22.81 14.87 -22.87
C PRO A 42 -23.35 16.27 -22.58
N THR A 43 -22.81 16.92 -21.55
CA THR A 43 -22.98 18.36 -21.37
C THR A 43 -22.13 19.05 -22.44
N TRP A 44 -22.72 19.29 -23.60
CA TRP A 44 -22.17 20.16 -24.64
C TRP A 44 -22.06 21.58 -24.10
N TYR A 45 -20.90 21.90 -23.50
CA TYR A 45 -20.42 23.26 -23.37
C TYR A 45 -19.10 23.36 -24.11
N ASP A 46 -19.22 23.88 -25.32
CA ASP A 46 -18.17 24.46 -26.13
C ASP A 46 -17.90 25.87 -25.56
N ASP A 47 -16.73 26.09 -24.98
CA ASP A 47 -15.91 27.27 -25.30
C ASP A 47 -14.53 27.18 -24.63
N SER A 48 -13.52 27.27 -25.49
CA SER A 48 -12.21 27.91 -25.32
C SER A 48 -11.84 28.42 -23.91
N ASP A 49 -10.78 27.87 -23.32
CA ASP A 49 -9.57 28.68 -23.09
C ASP A 49 -8.40 27.87 -22.50
N ASP A 50 -7.24 28.29 -22.99
CA ASP A 50 -5.89 27.86 -22.73
C ASP A 50 -5.54 27.88 -21.23
N ALA A 51 -5.50 26.71 -20.57
CA ALA A 51 -5.00 26.60 -19.20
C ALA A 51 -4.35 25.24 -18.93
N LYS A 52 -3.08 25.14 -19.34
CA LYS A 52 -1.98 24.65 -18.50
C LYS A 52 -2.40 23.65 -17.41
N THR A 53 -2.26 22.36 -17.72
CA THR A 53 -2.32 21.26 -16.74
C THR A 53 -1.46 21.61 -15.55
N THR A 54 -2.12 22.10 -14.51
CA THR A 54 -1.48 22.54 -13.29
C THR A 54 -1.21 21.28 -12.51
N TYR A 55 0.04 20.84 -12.52
CA TYR A 55 0.57 19.85 -11.58
C TYR A 55 0.14 20.29 -10.17
N TRP A 56 -0.96 19.71 -9.65
CA TRP A 56 -1.60 20.09 -8.38
C TRP A 56 -0.83 19.66 -7.12
N TRP A 57 0.43 19.24 -7.31
CA TRP A 57 1.30 18.67 -6.29
C TRP A 57 2.69 19.30 -6.39
N SER A 58 2.77 20.62 -6.54
CA SER A 58 4.06 21.29 -6.40
C SER A 58 4.60 21.08 -4.98
N SER A 59 5.69 20.30 -4.90
CA SER A 59 6.47 20.05 -3.68
C SER A 59 6.90 21.36 -2.99
N PRO A 60 7.17 21.30 -1.67
CA PRO A 60 7.80 22.41 -0.96
C PRO A 60 9.14 22.79 -1.58
N LYS A 61 9.37 24.09 -1.77
CA LYS A 61 10.62 24.69 -2.24
C LYS A 61 11.81 24.18 -1.42
N GLN A 62 12.76 23.56 -2.12
CA GLN A 62 14.12 23.36 -1.66
C GLN A 62 14.79 24.73 -1.48
N PRO A 63 15.34 25.07 -0.29
CA PRO A 63 16.17 26.25 -0.16
C PRO A 63 17.55 25.96 -0.77
N ASP A 64 17.90 26.73 -1.80
CA ASP A 64 19.27 26.97 -2.23
C ASP A 64 20.05 27.52 -1.03
N ASN A 65 21.05 26.78 -0.55
CA ASN A 65 22.21 27.33 0.13
C ASN A 65 23.43 26.56 -0.37
N ALA A 66 24.15 27.22 -1.26
CA ALA A 66 25.57 26.99 -1.44
C ALA A 66 26.29 27.55 -0.21
N ASP A 67 27.11 26.72 0.42
CA ASP A 67 28.40 27.17 0.96
C ASP A 67 29.31 25.95 1.12
N ASP A 68 30.53 26.14 0.63
CA ASP A 68 31.69 25.28 0.71
C ASP A 68 31.97 24.80 2.15
N GLU A 69 32.52 23.61 2.30
CA GLU A 69 33.73 23.36 3.12
C GLU A 69 34.22 21.93 2.85
N GLU A 70 35.33 21.88 2.11
CA GLU A 70 36.17 20.73 1.81
C GLU A 70 36.83 20.21 3.10
N VAL A 71 36.34 19.09 3.65
CA VAL A 71 37.03 18.40 4.76
C VAL A 71 37.63 17.10 4.27
N HIS A 72 38.90 17.19 3.87
CA HIS A 72 39.83 16.08 3.80
C HIS A 72 39.85 15.32 5.14
N THR A 73 39.47 14.04 5.14
CA THR A 73 39.83 13.15 6.25
C THR A 73 40.81 12.11 5.75
N GLU A 74 42.03 12.30 6.19
CA GLU A 74 43.21 11.53 5.80
C GLU A 74 43.17 10.14 6.43
N CYS A 75 43.66 9.21 5.61
CA CYS A 75 43.92 7.82 5.92
C CYS A 75 44.96 7.68 7.05
N SER A 76 44.66 6.87 8.06
CA SER A 76 45.70 6.27 8.92
C SER A 76 45.51 4.77 8.95
N SER A 77 46.38 4.10 8.20
CA SER A 77 46.72 2.69 8.31
C SER A 77 47.42 2.43 9.64
N GLU A 78 47.06 1.36 10.34
CA GLU A 78 48.03 0.50 11.05
C GLU A 78 47.35 -0.81 11.48
N GLY A 79 47.94 -1.91 11.03
CA GLY A 79 47.48 -3.27 11.36
C GLY A 79 48.04 -3.76 12.67
N CYS A 80 47.36 -4.73 13.27
CA CYS A 80 47.93 -5.64 14.25
C CYS A 80 47.45 -7.07 13.95
N ALA A 81 48.40 -7.98 14.12
CA ALA A 81 48.40 -9.35 13.67
C ALA A 81 47.41 -10.27 14.40
N VAL A 82 46.97 -11.28 13.66
CA VAL A 82 46.90 -12.72 14.01
C VAL A 82 46.95 -13.04 15.51
N HIS A 83 45.86 -13.62 16.02
CA HIS A 83 45.94 -14.73 16.96
C HIS A 83 44.84 -15.75 16.65
N ASP A 84 45.27 -16.93 16.20
CA ASP A 84 44.53 -18.18 16.25
C ASP A 84 44.08 -18.48 17.69
N ASP A 85 42.88 -19.02 17.86
CA ASP A 85 42.72 -20.36 18.42
C ASP A 85 41.26 -20.81 18.32
N LEU A 86 41.07 -21.87 17.54
CA LEU A 86 39.89 -22.72 17.53
C LEU A 86 39.82 -23.48 18.86
N ASP A 87 38.70 -23.39 19.58
CA ASP A 87 38.23 -24.58 20.27
C ASP A 87 36.71 -24.72 20.28
N VAL A 88 36.33 -25.95 19.99
CA VAL A 88 35.00 -26.48 19.77
C VAL A 88 34.36 -26.76 21.13
N HIS A 89 33.13 -26.28 21.35
CA HIS A 89 32.04 -27.00 22.04
C HIS A 89 31.01 -26.01 22.62
N ALA A 90 29.90 -25.83 21.90
CA ALA A 90 28.58 -25.68 22.51
C ALA A 90 27.52 -25.77 21.39
N MET A 91 26.76 -26.87 21.36
CA MET A 91 25.42 -26.82 20.75
C MET A 91 24.51 -26.00 21.66
N PRO A 92 23.75 -25.04 21.11
CA PRO A 92 22.39 -24.83 21.55
C PRO A 92 21.47 -25.51 20.53
N SER A 93 20.72 -26.49 21.05
CA SER A 93 19.52 -27.05 20.44
C SER A 93 18.71 -25.97 19.74
N SER A 94 18.64 -26.03 18.39
CA SER A 94 17.73 -25.22 17.59
C SER A 94 16.30 -25.68 17.86
N ALA A 95 15.75 -25.26 19.00
CA ALA A 95 14.32 -25.14 19.17
C ALA A 95 13.94 -23.89 18.39
N GLU A 96 13.52 -24.10 17.14
CA GLU A 96 12.95 -23.08 16.28
C GLU A 96 11.68 -22.57 16.96
N ALA A 97 11.85 -21.58 17.81
CA ALA A 97 10.76 -20.79 18.33
C ALA A 97 10.05 -20.19 17.11
N PRO A 98 8.72 -20.32 16.98
CA PRO A 98 8.01 -19.66 15.90
C PRO A 98 8.34 -18.17 16.01
N PHE A 99 8.90 -17.59 14.95
CA PHE A 99 9.02 -16.16 14.82
C PHE A 99 7.61 -15.58 14.88
N GLN A 100 7.13 -15.31 16.10
CA GLN A 100 5.97 -14.46 16.31
C GLN A 100 6.44 -13.06 16.01
N LEU A 101 6.50 -12.76 14.72
CA LEU A 101 6.59 -11.42 14.16
C LEU A 101 5.28 -10.70 14.52
N LYS A 102 5.05 -10.47 15.81
CA LYS A 102 4.15 -9.41 16.28
C LYS A 102 4.83 -8.10 15.94
N HIS A 103 4.95 -7.79 14.64
CA HIS A 103 5.14 -6.40 14.25
C HIS A 103 3.89 -5.70 14.73
N LYS A 104 4.07 -4.95 15.81
CA LYS A 104 3.11 -3.95 16.22
C LYS A 104 3.03 -2.99 15.04
N THR A 105 1.99 -3.12 14.23
CA THR A 105 1.69 -2.23 13.10
C THR A 105 1.39 -0.79 13.57
N THR A 106 1.52 -0.51 14.88
CA THR A 106 1.30 0.80 15.50
C THR A 106 2.33 1.86 15.11
N ASP A 107 3.47 1.49 14.54
CA ASP A 107 4.57 2.41 14.24
C ASP A 107 4.80 2.56 12.71
N LEU A 108 3.78 2.29 11.89
CA LEU A 108 3.86 2.47 10.45
C LEU A 108 3.53 3.92 10.07
N LEU A 109 4.56 4.72 9.79
CA LEU A 109 4.40 6.07 9.28
C LEU A 109 4.42 6.07 7.76
N VAL A 110 3.49 6.77 7.11
CA VAL A 110 3.41 6.81 5.65
C VAL A 110 4.70 7.37 5.04
N ASP A 111 5.25 8.42 5.63
CA ASP A 111 6.46 9.09 5.11
C ASP A 111 7.70 8.18 5.08
N ASP A 112 7.78 7.18 5.96
CA ASP A 112 8.89 6.23 5.98
C ASP A 112 8.88 5.27 4.78
N TYR A 113 7.72 5.13 4.12
CA TYR A 113 7.51 4.22 2.98
C TYR A 113 7.23 4.96 1.68
N ILE A 114 7.28 6.29 1.64
CA ILE A 114 7.25 7.02 0.37
C ILE A 114 8.66 6.98 -0.23
N CYS A 115 8.80 6.33 -1.39
CA CYS A 115 10.08 6.37 -2.13
C CYS A 115 10.43 7.81 -2.53
N PRO A 116 11.63 8.30 -2.19
CA PRO A 116 12.10 9.63 -2.60
C PRO A 116 12.51 9.70 -4.08
N CYS A 117 12.56 8.55 -4.76
CA CYS A 117 13.02 8.42 -6.13
C CYS A 117 12.15 9.15 -7.17
N GLY A 118 10.88 9.42 -6.85
CA GLY A 118 9.93 10.07 -7.78
C GLY A 118 9.51 9.22 -8.99
N GLU A 119 10.19 8.12 -9.26
CA GLU A 119 9.98 7.25 -10.43
C GLU A 119 9.49 5.84 -10.07
N CYS A 120 8.80 5.70 -8.93
CA CYS A 120 8.21 4.42 -8.55
C CYS A 120 7.23 3.94 -9.64
N PRO A 121 7.34 2.68 -10.10
CA PRO A 121 6.56 2.17 -11.24
C PRO A 121 5.05 2.26 -11.02
N TRP A 122 4.62 2.24 -9.76
CA TRP A 122 3.21 2.25 -9.38
C TRP A 122 2.61 3.66 -9.23
N TYR A 123 3.42 4.70 -9.02
CA TYR A 123 2.90 6.00 -8.57
C TYR A 123 1.98 6.66 -9.59
N ASN A 124 2.41 6.72 -10.85
CA ASN A 124 1.58 7.26 -11.95
C ASN A 124 0.27 6.47 -12.12
N LEU A 125 0.33 5.15 -11.93
CA LEU A 125 -0.84 4.28 -12.06
C LEU A 125 -1.82 4.48 -10.89
N ILE A 126 -1.30 4.59 -9.67
CA ILE A 126 -2.08 4.89 -8.46
C ILE A 126 -2.78 6.24 -8.63
N GLU A 127 -2.05 7.28 -9.01
CA GLU A 127 -2.59 8.63 -9.21
C GLU A 127 -3.71 8.63 -10.24
N ALA A 128 -3.52 7.98 -11.39
CA ALA A 128 -4.54 7.88 -12.42
C ALA A 128 -5.80 7.18 -11.92
N HIS A 129 -5.68 6.04 -11.23
CA HIS A 129 -6.83 5.31 -10.72
C HIS A 129 -7.54 6.06 -9.59
N VAL A 130 -6.81 6.69 -8.66
CA VAL A 130 -7.40 7.51 -7.59
C VAL A 130 -8.07 8.76 -8.16
N ALA A 131 -7.50 9.35 -9.21
CA ALA A 131 -8.11 10.48 -9.91
C ALA A 131 -9.43 10.09 -10.58
N ALA A 132 -9.49 8.92 -11.22
CA ALA A 132 -10.70 8.40 -11.87
C ALA A 132 -11.76 7.93 -10.87
N TYR A 133 -11.36 7.51 -9.66
CA TYR A 133 -12.28 6.95 -8.68
C TYR A 133 -13.18 8.03 -8.05
N ARG A 134 -14.48 7.72 -7.91
CA ARG A 134 -15.49 8.62 -7.34
C ARG A 134 -15.37 8.68 -5.82
N MET A 135 -14.70 9.71 -5.32
CA MET A 135 -14.56 10.01 -3.88
C MET A 135 -14.46 11.53 -3.65
N PRO A 136 -14.70 12.02 -2.41
CA PRO A 136 -14.45 13.41 -2.06
C PRO A 136 -13.00 13.84 -2.35
N LEU A 137 -12.82 15.05 -2.88
CA LEU A 137 -11.49 15.54 -3.28
C LEU A 137 -10.50 15.55 -2.11
N GLN A 138 -10.95 15.85 -0.89
CA GLN A 138 -10.08 15.83 0.29
C GLN A 138 -9.51 14.45 0.64
N LEU A 139 -10.13 13.36 0.16
CA LEU A 139 -9.68 11.99 0.45
C LEU A 139 -8.73 11.45 -0.63
N LYS A 140 -8.70 12.06 -1.82
CA LYS A 140 -7.84 11.59 -2.92
C LYS A 140 -6.36 11.56 -2.54
N ARG A 141 -5.86 12.64 -1.93
CA ARG A 141 -4.46 12.73 -1.52
C ARG A 141 -4.09 11.68 -0.45
N PRO A 142 -4.81 11.57 0.69
CA PRO A 142 -4.55 10.53 1.68
C PRO A 142 -4.60 9.11 1.09
N VAL A 143 -5.61 8.81 0.26
CA VAL A 143 -5.72 7.49 -0.39
C VAL A 143 -4.54 7.21 -1.31
N CYS A 144 -4.14 8.21 -2.11
CA CYS A 144 -2.98 8.10 -2.99
C CYS A 144 -1.71 7.80 -2.18
N ARG A 145 -1.47 8.54 -1.10
CA ARG A 145 -0.29 8.38 -0.24
C ARG A 145 -0.25 7.04 0.46
N VAL A 146 -1.38 6.56 0.98
CA VAL A 146 -1.48 5.21 1.58
C VAL A 146 -1.15 4.12 0.57
N LEU A 147 -1.66 4.21 -0.66
CA LEU A 147 -1.39 3.23 -1.71
C LEU A 147 0.06 3.28 -2.20
N GLN A 148 0.63 4.48 -2.31
CA GLN A 148 2.05 4.67 -2.65
C GLN A 148 2.95 4.03 -1.58
N ALA A 149 2.73 4.36 -0.31
CA ALA A 149 3.45 3.75 0.82
C ALA A 149 3.29 2.23 0.84
N TYR A 150 2.10 1.71 0.60
CA TYR A 150 1.88 0.25 0.53
C TYR A 150 2.65 -0.41 -0.60
N SER A 151 2.70 0.21 -1.77
CA SER A 151 3.41 -0.35 -2.93
C SER A 151 4.92 -0.50 -2.70
N THR A 152 5.49 0.33 -1.81
CA THR A 152 6.89 0.26 -1.36
C THR A 152 7.06 -0.66 -0.15
N TYR A 153 6.10 -0.67 0.78
CA TYR A 153 6.09 -1.58 1.92
C TYR A 153 6.06 -3.06 1.49
N ASN A 154 5.25 -3.38 0.48
CA ASN A 154 5.10 -4.72 -0.06
C ASN A 154 5.36 -4.74 -1.56
N GLU A 155 6.63 -4.57 -1.93
CA GLU A 155 7.08 -4.52 -3.34
C GLU A 155 6.73 -5.79 -4.12
N ALA A 156 6.65 -6.95 -3.44
CA ALA A 156 6.32 -8.23 -4.07
C ALA A 156 4.87 -8.27 -4.58
N VAL A 157 3.94 -7.65 -3.86
CA VAL A 157 2.53 -7.51 -4.29
C VAL A 157 2.35 -6.26 -5.14
N GLY A 158 3.03 -5.17 -4.79
CA GLY A 158 2.94 -3.88 -5.46
C GLY A 158 1.54 -3.28 -5.34
N TYR A 159 0.96 -2.90 -6.48
CA TYR A 159 -0.33 -2.22 -6.54
C TYR A 159 -1.27 -2.82 -7.59
N CYS A 160 -2.57 -2.86 -7.28
CA CYS A 160 -3.62 -3.11 -8.25
C CYS A 160 -4.84 -2.19 -8.03
N SER A 161 -5.63 -1.94 -9.09
CA SER A 161 -6.76 -0.99 -9.04
C SER A 161 -7.83 -1.36 -8.01
N GLY A 162 -8.00 -2.66 -7.71
CA GLY A 162 -8.91 -3.15 -6.69
C GLY A 162 -8.59 -2.68 -5.27
N MET A 163 -7.39 -2.16 -5.01
CA MET A 163 -6.96 -1.64 -3.71
C MET A 163 -7.56 -0.26 -3.37
N VAL A 164 -7.97 0.53 -4.37
CA VAL A 164 -8.51 1.89 -4.16
C VAL A 164 -9.72 1.95 -3.21
N PRO A 165 -10.79 1.15 -3.39
CA PRO A 165 -11.92 1.16 -2.45
C PRO A 165 -11.53 0.78 -1.02
N TRP A 166 -10.58 -0.14 -0.85
CA TRP A 166 -10.11 -0.58 0.46
C TRP A 166 -9.28 0.51 1.15
N ALA A 167 -8.37 1.16 0.43
CA ALA A 167 -7.60 2.29 0.95
C ALA A 167 -8.52 3.47 1.30
N LEU A 168 -9.53 3.76 0.47
CA LEU A 168 -10.56 4.75 0.79
C LEU A 168 -11.29 4.42 2.09
N HIS A 169 -11.71 3.17 2.27
CA HIS A 169 -12.37 2.75 3.50
C HIS A 169 -11.47 2.98 4.72
N CYS A 170 -10.20 2.57 4.67
CA CYS A 170 -9.24 2.78 5.76
C CYS A 170 -9.08 4.26 6.08
N VAL A 171 -8.89 5.12 5.08
CA VAL A 171 -8.76 6.57 5.26
C VAL A 171 -10.02 7.16 5.91
N GLN A 172 -11.22 6.73 5.51
CA GLN A 172 -12.47 7.22 6.08
C GLN A 172 -12.65 6.79 7.54
N THR A 173 -12.36 5.53 7.87
CA THR A 173 -12.49 5.01 9.24
C THR A 173 -11.45 5.59 10.18
N CYS A 174 -10.34 6.08 9.65
CA CYS A 174 -9.28 6.75 10.40
C CYS A 174 -9.38 8.28 10.37
N ASP A 175 -10.55 8.85 10.04
CA ASP A 175 -10.80 10.29 9.99
C ASP A 175 -9.78 11.08 9.13
N GLY A 176 -9.24 10.45 8.09
CA GLY A 176 -8.23 11.03 7.21
C GLY A 176 -6.79 10.96 7.73
N ASN A 177 -6.53 10.35 8.90
CA ASN A 177 -5.18 10.13 9.41
C ASN A 177 -4.45 9.07 8.57
N GLU A 178 -3.43 9.50 7.83
CA GLU A 178 -2.71 8.67 6.85
C GLU A 178 -1.97 7.49 7.51
N ASP A 179 -1.27 7.70 8.63
CA ASP A 179 -0.49 6.66 9.31
C ASP A 179 -1.38 5.54 9.87
N THR A 180 -2.48 5.94 10.53
CA THR A 180 -3.45 4.99 11.06
C THR A 180 -4.17 4.25 9.94
N ALA A 181 -4.52 4.94 8.85
CA ALA A 181 -5.13 4.34 7.67
C ALA A 181 -4.17 3.36 6.98
N PHE A 182 -2.89 3.69 6.92
CA PHE A 182 -1.86 2.83 6.35
C PHE A 182 -1.65 1.56 7.18
N ALA A 183 -1.56 1.69 8.51
CA ALA A 183 -1.50 0.53 9.40
C ALA A 183 -2.73 -0.39 9.29
N ALA A 184 -3.92 0.22 9.18
CA ALA A 184 -5.17 -0.52 8.96
C ALA A 184 -5.19 -1.22 7.59
N PHE A 185 -4.72 -0.54 6.54
CA PHE A 185 -4.67 -1.07 5.18
C PHE A 185 -3.69 -2.24 5.06
N VAL A 186 -2.49 -2.12 5.63
CA VAL A 186 -1.52 -3.24 5.72
C VAL A 186 -2.14 -4.42 6.46
N SER A 187 -2.83 -4.17 7.57
CA SER A 187 -3.49 -5.25 8.33
C SER A 187 -4.59 -5.94 7.52
N LEU A 188 -5.29 -5.21 6.65
CA LEU A 188 -6.33 -5.76 5.77
C LEU A 188 -5.75 -6.60 4.63
N CYS A 189 -4.63 -6.17 4.04
CA CYS A 189 -4.00 -6.87 2.91
C CYS A 189 -3.17 -8.10 3.32
N MET A 190 -2.96 -8.32 4.62
CA MET A 190 -2.23 -9.47 5.17
C MET A 190 -3.18 -10.61 5.62
N LEU A 191 -4.49 -10.47 5.39
CA LEU A 191 -5.52 -11.49 5.62
C LEU A 191 -5.77 -12.33 4.37
#